data_AF-A0A835AIV5-F1
#
_entry.id   AF-A0A835AIV5-F1
#
_cell.length_a   1.000
_cell.length_b   1.000
_cell.length_c   1.000
_cell.angle_alpha   90.00
_cell.angle_beta   90.00
_cell.angle_gamma   90.00
#
_symmetry.space_group_name_H-M   'P 1'
#
loop_
_entity.id
_entity.type
_entity.pdbx_description
1 polymer ?
#
loop_
_entity_poly.entity_id
_entity_poly.type
_entity_poly.pdbx_seq_one_letter_code
_entity_poly.pdbx_strand_id
1 'polypeptide(L)'
;MRRVVFYNARINKWLRAPDMLQKRHFFGSCVINNCLYVAGGECEGIQRTLRSAEVYDPNRNRWSCIAEMTTGMVPSTGVVHDGKWFLKGLNSHRQVVSEVYLLASKMWSTTGNEMVIGWRNPSISFNGQLYSADCRDGCKLKVYNRETRSWTRFIDTRHHLGSSRALEAAAFVSLNGKLCIIRNNMSITVINISDPITVTEVDSARMWEAFARKGQHRSFMANLWSTITGRNLKTDIMHCQVLQV
;
A
#
# COMPACT_ATOMS: atom_id res chain seq x y z
N MET A 1 3.47 16.18 -11.30
CA MET A 1 3.02 15.54 -12.57
C MET A 1 1.49 15.47 -12.59
N ARG A 2 0.81 15.54 -13.75
CA ARG A 2 -0.67 15.32 -13.88
C ARG A 2 -1.04 14.07 -14.67
N ARG A 3 -0.10 13.53 -15.44
CA ARG A 3 -0.34 12.46 -16.40
C ARG A 3 -0.71 11.15 -15.70
N VAL A 4 -1.70 10.47 -16.24
CA VAL A 4 -2.12 9.13 -15.79
C VAL A 4 -2.05 8.16 -16.96
N VAL A 5 -1.45 7.01 -16.73
CA VAL A 5 -1.39 5.89 -17.67
C VAL A 5 -1.87 4.63 -16.96
N PHE A 6 -2.51 3.73 -17.69
CA PHE A 6 -2.93 2.44 -17.17
C PHE A 6 -2.49 1.32 -18.11
N TYR A 7 -2.18 0.17 -17.55
CA TYR A 7 -1.78 -1.00 -18.32
C TYR A 7 -2.98 -1.90 -18.56
N ASN A 8 -3.29 -2.17 -19.83
CA ASN A 8 -4.32 -3.12 -20.21
C ASN A 8 -3.67 -4.48 -20.48
N ALA A 9 -3.91 -5.44 -19.57
CA ALA A 9 -3.34 -6.78 -19.65
C ALA A 9 -3.86 -7.61 -20.85
N ARG A 10 -5.09 -7.36 -21.33
CA ARG A 10 -5.68 -8.12 -22.45
C ARG A 10 -4.96 -7.85 -23.77
N ILE A 11 -4.53 -6.61 -23.97
CA ILE A 11 -3.86 -6.18 -25.20
C ILE A 11 -2.36 -5.94 -25.00
N ASN A 12 -1.87 -6.12 -23.77
CA ASN A 12 -0.48 -5.91 -23.38
C ASN A 12 0.05 -4.51 -23.80
N LYS A 13 -0.67 -3.45 -23.42
CA LYS A 13 -0.30 -2.07 -23.76
C LYS A 13 -0.57 -1.11 -22.62
N TRP A 14 0.30 -0.12 -22.48
CA TRP A 14 0.03 1.10 -21.72
C TRP A 14 -0.85 2.04 -22.53
N LEU A 15 -1.92 2.50 -21.90
CA LEU A 15 -2.90 3.42 -22.45
C LEU A 15 -2.93 4.70 -21.60
N ARG A 16 -3.40 5.79 -22.19
CA ARG A 16 -3.55 7.08 -21.50
C ARG A 16 -4.94 7.16 -20.86
N ALA A 17 -4.97 7.54 -19.58
CA ALA A 17 -6.18 7.92 -18.88
C ALA A 17 -6.31 9.46 -18.84
N PRO A 18 -7.48 10.00 -18.49
CA PRO A 18 -7.63 11.42 -18.17
C PRO A 18 -6.58 11.85 -17.14
N ASP A 19 -5.97 13.01 -17.39
CA ASP A 19 -4.99 13.59 -16.48
C ASP A 19 -5.68 14.03 -15.17
N MET A 20 -4.99 13.89 -14.03
CA MET A 20 -5.45 14.43 -12.72
C MET A 20 -5.76 15.92 -12.85
N LEU A 21 -6.58 16.49 -11.96
CA LEU A 21 -6.91 17.93 -11.96
C LEU A 21 -5.72 18.77 -11.48
N GLN A 22 -5.01 18.30 -10.44
CA GLN A 22 -3.84 19.02 -9.89
C GLN A 22 -2.53 18.28 -10.14
N LYS A 23 -1.45 19.05 -10.38
CA LYS A 23 -0.09 18.50 -10.40
C LYS A 23 0.28 18.05 -8.99
N ARG A 24 0.78 16.82 -8.86
CA ARG A 24 1.27 16.27 -7.60
C ARG A 24 2.47 15.35 -7.80
N HIS A 25 3.29 15.22 -6.76
CA HIS A 25 4.40 14.27 -6.56
C HIS A 25 4.30 13.67 -5.16
N PHE A 26 4.85 12.47 -4.93
CA PHE A 26 4.87 11.82 -3.60
C PHE A 26 3.50 11.79 -2.89
N PHE A 27 2.43 11.53 -3.63
CA PHE A 27 1.06 11.52 -3.12
C PHE A 27 0.66 10.12 -2.66
N GLY A 28 -0.31 10.05 -1.74
CA GLY A 28 -0.96 8.81 -1.35
C GLY A 28 -2.04 8.47 -2.36
N SER A 29 -2.30 7.18 -2.58
CA SER A 29 -3.44 6.75 -3.37
C SER A 29 -4.00 5.41 -2.91
N CYS A 30 -5.23 5.12 -3.28
CA CYS A 30 -5.87 3.82 -3.04
C CYS A 30 -7.02 3.58 -4.02
N VAL A 31 -7.47 2.33 -4.08
CA VAL A 31 -8.68 1.95 -4.80
C VAL A 31 -9.77 1.65 -3.79
N ILE A 32 -10.92 2.30 -3.93
CA ILE A 32 -12.09 2.07 -3.08
C ILE A 32 -13.33 2.07 -3.98
N ASN A 33 -14.18 1.04 -3.86
CA ASN A 33 -15.38 0.90 -4.68
C ASN A 33 -15.12 1.09 -6.19
N ASN A 34 -14.02 0.52 -6.67
CA ASN A 34 -13.53 0.62 -8.05
C ASN A 34 -13.19 2.04 -8.55
N CYS A 35 -13.02 3.00 -7.65
CA CYS A 35 -12.53 4.33 -7.95
C CYS A 35 -11.10 4.50 -7.44
N LEU A 36 -10.27 5.21 -8.20
CA LEU A 36 -8.89 5.52 -7.80
C LEU A 36 -8.86 6.87 -7.09
N TYR A 37 -8.47 6.87 -5.83
CA TYR A 37 -8.33 8.06 -5.00
C TYR A 37 -6.87 8.46 -4.92
N VAL A 38 -6.59 9.77 -4.97
CA VAL A 38 -5.27 10.35 -4.75
C VAL A 38 -5.39 11.51 -3.77
N ALA A 39 -4.44 11.66 -2.85
CA ALA A 39 -4.48 12.73 -1.86
C ALA A 39 -3.08 13.12 -1.39
N GLY A 40 -2.96 14.39 -1.01
CA GLY A 40 -1.71 14.97 -0.55
C GLY A 40 -0.62 14.96 -1.61
N GLY A 41 0.62 14.90 -1.12
CA GLY A 41 1.83 15.02 -1.93
C GLY A 41 2.33 16.45 -2.00
N GLU A 42 3.18 16.71 -2.97
CA GLU A 42 3.77 18.02 -3.18
C GLU A 42 3.64 18.53 -4.62
N CYS A 43 3.63 19.85 -4.75
CA CYS A 43 3.68 20.55 -6.03
C CYS A 43 4.67 21.71 -5.94
N GLU A 44 5.29 22.05 -7.06
CA GLU A 44 6.14 23.23 -7.17
C GLU A 44 5.32 24.50 -6.86
N GLY A 45 5.87 25.40 -6.03
CA GLY A 45 5.23 26.66 -5.63
C GLY A 45 5.51 27.05 -4.17
N ILE A 46 4.79 28.09 -3.69
CA ILE A 46 4.91 28.64 -2.32
C ILE A 46 4.40 27.62 -1.28
N GLN A 47 3.32 26.89 -1.60
CA GLN A 47 2.74 25.88 -0.74
C GLN A 47 3.13 24.50 -1.25
N ARG A 48 4.28 24.01 -0.77
CA ARG A 48 4.87 22.77 -1.28
C ARG A 48 4.01 21.54 -0.99
N THR A 49 3.38 21.45 0.18
CA THR A 49 2.53 20.31 0.54
C THR A 49 1.06 20.55 0.19
N LEU A 50 0.43 19.55 -0.43
CA LEU A 50 -0.95 19.61 -0.89
C LEU A 50 -1.90 19.08 0.18
N ARG A 51 -3.03 19.77 0.34
CA ARG A 51 -4.22 19.25 1.07
C ARG A 51 -5.26 18.64 0.14
N SER A 52 -5.11 18.82 -1.17
CA SER A 52 -6.11 18.42 -2.13
C SER A 52 -6.16 16.90 -2.30
N ALA A 53 -7.38 16.41 -2.49
CA ALA A 53 -7.65 15.02 -2.80
C ALA A 53 -8.62 14.94 -3.97
N GLU A 54 -8.44 13.93 -4.80
CA GLU A 54 -9.19 13.73 -6.04
C GLU A 54 -9.53 12.26 -6.21
N VAL A 55 -10.63 11.98 -6.92
CA VAL A 55 -11.06 10.63 -7.25
C VAL A 55 -11.25 10.51 -8.76
N TYR A 56 -10.77 9.41 -9.33
CA TYR A 56 -11.05 8.99 -10.69
C TYR A 56 -12.10 7.89 -10.67
N ASP A 57 -13.22 8.17 -11.34
CA ASP A 57 -14.28 7.20 -11.59
C ASP A 57 -14.09 6.63 -13.01
N PRO A 58 -13.71 5.34 -13.16
CA PRO A 58 -13.52 4.74 -14.47
C PRO A 58 -14.81 4.62 -15.28
N ASN A 59 -15.99 4.52 -14.64
CA ASN A 59 -17.28 4.46 -15.34
C ASN A 59 -17.63 5.78 -16.01
N ARG A 60 -17.23 6.89 -15.38
CA ARG A 60 -17.43 8.24 -15.90
C ARG A 60 -16.23 8.77 -16.67
N ASN A 61 -15.13 8.01 -16.68
CA ASN A 61 -13.84 8.34 -17.25
C ASN A 61 -13.41 9.79 -16.91
N ARG A 62 -13.50 10.17 -15.64
CA ARG A 62 -13.17 11.54 -15.21
C ARG A 62 -12.66 11.60 -13.78
N TRP A 63 -11.83 12.61 -13.53
CA TRP A 63 -11.43 13.02 -12.19
C TRP A 63 -12.45 13.98 -11.60
N SER A 64 -12.57 13.99 -10.28
CA SER A 64 -13.37 14.95 -9.51
C SER A 64 -12.65 15.26 -8.19
N CYS A 65 -12.69 16.53 -7.76
CA CYS A 65 -12.23 16.88 -6.43
C CYS A 65 -13.11 16.22 -5.37
N ILE A 66 -12.50 15.76 -4.28
CA ILE A 66 -13.22 15.37 -3.05
C ILE A 66 -12.87 16.36 -1.93
N ALA A 67 -13.40 16.14 -0.73
CA ALA A 67 -13.07 16.96 0.43
C ALA A 67 -11.55 17.08 0.60
N GLU A 68 -11.10 18.29 0.93
CA GLU A 68 -9.69 18.54 1.21
C GLU A 68 -9.31 17.99 2.59
N MET A 69 -8.05 17.57 2.72
CA MET A 69 -7.45 17.18 3.98
C MET A 69 -7.33 18.39 4.91
N THR A 70 -7.30 18.14 6.21
CA THR A 70 -7.16 19.19 7.23
C THR A 70 -5.76 19.80 7.18
N THR A 71 -4.74 18.98 6.96
CA THR A 71 -3.33 19.36 6.90
C THR A 71 -2.71 18.85 5.60
N GLY A 72 -2.02 19.74 4.88
CA GLY A 72 -1.25 19.33 3.71
C GLY A 72 -0.06 18.45 4.13
N MET A 73 0.03 17.24 3.56
CA MET A 73 1.08 16.27 3.88
C MET A 73 1.66 15.62 2.63
N VAL A 74 2.89 15.12 2.74
CA VAL A 74 3.49 14.14 1.81
C VAL A 74 3.29 12.75 2.43
N PRO A 75 2.34 11.92 1.92
CA PRO A 75 2.09 10.60 2.48
C PRO A 75 3.27 9.65 2.30
N SER A 76 3.60 8.93 3.36
CA SER A 76 4.59 7.84 3.34
C SER A 76 3.92 6.47 3.37
N THR A 77 2.71 6.38 3.92
CA THR A 77 1.93 5.14 3.98
C THR A 77 0.43 5.42 3.88
N GLY A 78 -0.28 4.47 3.29
CA GLY A 78 -1.71 4.52 3.01
C GLY A 78 -2.33 3.14 3.10
N VAL A 79 -3.48 3.01 3.77
CA VAL A 79 -4.22 1.75 3.84
C VAL A 79 -5.72 1.98 3.87
N VAL A 80 -6.46 1.15 3.13
CA VAL A 80 -7.92 1.14 3.15
C VAL A 80 -8.36 0.00 4.05
N HIS A 81 -9.19 0.32 5.04
CA HIS A 81 -9.71 -0.65 5.99
C HIS A 81 -11.08 -0.18 6.48
N ASP A 82 -12.07 -1.07 6.51
CA ASP A 82 -13.40 -0.82 7.08
C ASP A 82 -14.08 0.46 6.55
N GLY A 83 -14.08 0.65 5.23
CA GLY A 83 -14.71 1.82 4.60
C GLY A 83 -14.03 3.16 4.96
N LYS A 84 -12.76 3.10 5.39
CA LYS A 84 -11.93 4.25 5.73
C LYS A 84 -10.60 4.16 4.99
N TRP A 85 -10.09 5.29 4.54
CA TRP A 85 -8.76 5.38 3.97
C TRP A 85 -7.87 6.20 4.88
N PHE A 86 -6.91 5.51 5.50
CA PHE A 86 -5.92 6.11 6.37
C PHE A 86 -4.72 6.54 5.54
N LEU A 87 -4.22 7.74 5.80
CA LEU A 87 -2.98 8.27 5.27
C LEU A 87 -2.12 8.78 6.41
N LYS A 88 -0.84 8.45 6.36
CA LYS A 88 0.16 8.98 7.28
C LYS A 88 1.34 9.49 6.49
N GLY A 89 1.88 10.61 6.92
CA GLY A 89 2.91 11.32 6.19
C GLY A 89 3.57 12.41 7.02
N LEU A 90 4.29 13.28 6.33
CA LEU A 90 4.91 14.46 6.92
C LEU A 90 4.20 15.72 6.44
N ASN A 91 3.86 16.60 7.37
CA ASN A 91 3.35 17.93 7.03
C ASN A 91 4.49 18.89 6.61
N SER A 92 4.15 20.14 6.29
CA SER A 92 5.11 21.19 5.93
C SER A 92 6.17 21.46 7.01
N HIS A 93 5.84 21.20 8.28
CA HIS A 93 6.73 21.35 9.44
C HIS A 93 7.52 20.08 9.77
N ARG A 94 7.48 19.06 8.90
CA ARG A 94 8.13 17.75 9.09
C ARG A 94 7.63 16.99 10.32
N GLN A 95 6.43 17.28 10.79
CA GLN A 95 5.76 16.51 11.84
C GLN A 95 5.03 15.33 11.21
N VAL A 96 5.09 14.18 11.88
CA VAL A 96 4.34 13.00 11.46
C VAL A 96 2.86 13.24 11.78
N VAL A 97 2.05 13.29 10.73
CA VAL A 97 0.60 13.47 10.82
C VAL A 97 -0.10 12.27 10.20
N SER A 98 -1.33 12.03 10.63
CA SER A 98 -2.19 11.00 10.05
C SER A 98 -3.63 11.50 9.99
N GLU A 99 -4.26 11.26 8.85
CA GLU A 99 -5.65 11.62 8.58
C GLU A 99 -6.38 10.43 7.98
N VAL A 100 -7.70 10.41 8.13
CA VAL A 100 -8.57 9.37 7.63
C VAL A 100 -9.69 9.97 6.81
N TYR A 101 -9.88 9.46 5.60
CA TYR A 101 -11.04 9.74 4.77
C TYR A 101 -12.14 8.73 5.07
N LEU A 102 -13.30 9.23 5.49
CA LEU A 102 -14.48 8.42 5.80
C LEU A 102 -15.39 8.35 4.57
N LEU A 103 -15.59 7.18 3.97
CA LEU A 103 -16.42 7.09 2.76
C LEU A 103 -17.89 7.40 3.00
N ALA A 104 -18.39 7.10 4.20
CA ALA A 104 -19.79 7.34 4.56
C ALA A 104 -20.13 8.84 4.57
N SER A 105 -19.28 9.67 5.18
CA SER A 105 -19.47 11.12 5.24
C SER A 105 -18.79 11.87 4.10
N LYS A 106 -17.89 11.21 3.35
CA LYS A 106 -17.03 11.80 2.31
C LYS A 106 -16.15 12.95 2.81
N MET A 107 -15.74 12.88 4.07
CA MET A 107 -14.95 13.91 4.74
C MET A 107 -13.63 13.33 5.29
N TRP A 108 -12.63 14.20 5.42
CA TRP A 108 -11.42 13.90 6.18
C TRP A 108 -11.62 14.16 7.66
N SER A 109 -10.85 13.45 8.48
CA SER A 109 -10.78 13.65 9.92
C SER A 109 -9.38 13.30 10.41
N THR A 110 -8.93 13.96 11.47
CA THR A 110 -7.67 13.61 12.13
C THR A 110 -7.79 12.23 12.77
N THR A 111 -6.79 11.37 12.57
CA THR A 111 -6.73 10.08 13.27
C THR A 111 -6.08 10.24 14.64
N GLY A 112 -6.35 9.32 15.56
CA GLY A 112 -5.68 9.34 16.86
C GLY A 112 -4.19 8.97 16.77
N ASN A 113 -3.49 9.20 17.88
CA ASN A 113 -2.05 8.96 18.01
C ASN A 113 -1.64 7.50 17.76
N GLU A 114 -2.56 6.55 17.89
CA GLU A 114 -2.34 5.13 17.64
C GLU A 114 -1.93 4.83 16.20
N MET A 115 -2.55 5.49 15.23
CA MET A 115 -2.19 5.36 13.80
C MET A 115 -0.88 6.10 13.51
N VAL A 116 -0.59 7.18 14.24
CA VAL A 116 0.67 7.91 14.10
C VAL A 116 1.86 7.10 14.65
N ILE A 117 1.75 6.46 15.81
CA ILE A 117 2.87 5.79 16.48
C ILE A 117 3.01 4.34 16.00
N GLY A 118 1.91 3.62 15.95
CA GLY A 118 1.92 2.16 15.80
C GLY A 118 1.93 1.67 14.35
N TRP A 119 1.45 2.46 13.38
CA TRP A 119 1.34 2.02 11.99
C TRP A 119 2.66 2.20 11.21
N ARG A 120 3.12 1.13 10.55
CA ARG A 120 4.33 1.13 9.71
C ARG A 120 4.08 0.45 8.36
N ASN A 121 4.92 0.77 7.38
CA ASN A 121 4.97 0.05 6.11
C ASN A 121 5.83 -1.22 6.20
N PRO A 122 5.50 -2.25 5.39
CA PRO A 122 4.26 -2.39 4.63
C PRO A 122 3.06 -2.72 5.55
N SER A 123 1.84 -2.43 5.06
CA SER A 123 0.59 -2.74 5.75
C SER A 123 -0.50 -3.20 4.78
N ILE A 124 -1.48 -3.94 5.27
CA ILE A 124 -2.56 -4.50 4.45
C ILE A 124 -3.83 -4.72 5.29
N SER A 125 -4.99 -4.46 4.68
CA SER A 125 -6.27 -4.94 5.20
C SER A 125 -6.54 -6.33 4.63
N PHE A 126 -6.63 -7.34 5.50
CA PHE A 126 -6.77 -8.73 5.13
C PHE A 126 -7.72 -9.43 6.11
N ASN A 127 -8.69 -10.22 5.60
CA ASN A 127 -9.70 -10.92 6.41
C ASN A 127 -10.40 -10.03 7.46
N GLY A 128 -10.74 -8.80 7.09
CA GLY A 128 -11.42 -7.85 7.99
C GLY A 128 -10.55 -7.30 9.12
N GLN A 129 -9.25 -7.54 9.10
CA GLN A 129 -8.28 -7.02 10.07
C GLN A 129 -7.19 -6.21 9.36
N LEU A 130 -6.59 -5.27 10.08
CA LEU A 130 -5.49 -4.45 9.58
C LEU A 130 -4.17 -4.93 10.15
N TYR A 131 -3.26 -5.34 9.28
CA TYR A 131 -1.92 -5.82 9.63
C TYR A 131 -0.84 -4.84 9.18
N SER A 132 0.24 -4.76 9.95
CA SER A 132 1.43 -3.96 9.64
C SER A 132 2.69 -4.73 10.00
N ALA A 133 3.77 -4.48 9.25
CA ALA A 133 5.10 -4.98 9.59
C ALA A 133 5.57 -4.36 10.91
N ASP A 134 6.04 -5.21 11.81
CA ASP A 134 6.63 -4.77 13.08
C ASP A 134 8.16 -4.66 13.01
N CYS A 135 8.78 -5.39 12.07
CA CYS A 135 10.21 -5.32 11.77
C CYS A 135 10.48 -5.15 10.27
N ARG A 136 11.71 -4.73 9.95
CA ARG A 136 12.12 -4.34 8.59
C ARG A 136 11.96 -5.47 7.57
N ASP A 137 12.28 -6.71 7.95
CA ASP A 137 12.19 -7.89 7.05
C ASP A 137 10.78 -8.50 6.95
N GLY A 138 9.78 -7.91 7.63
CA GLY A 138 8.39 -8.37 7.65
C GLY A 138 8.15 -9.65 8.44
N CYS A 139 9.17 -10.25 9.05
CA CYS A 139 9.07 -11.52 9.79
C CYS A 139 8.27 -11.43 11.11
N LYS A 140 7.94 -10.21 11.55
CA LYS A 140 7.06 -9.92 12.68
C LYS A 140 5.90 -9.06 12.20
N LEU A 141 4.69 -9.47 12.55
CA LEU A 141 3.45 -8.77 12.22
C LEU A 141 2.76 -8.30 13.48
N LYS A 142 2.11 -7.16 13.37
CA LYS A 142 1.16 -6.65 14.35
C LYS A 142 -0.18 -6.44 13.70
N VAL A 143 -1.21 -6.56 14.52
CA VAL A 143 -2.61 -6.35 14.14
C VAL A 143 -3.17 -5.15 14.89
N TYR A 144 -4.01 -4.37 14.22
CA TYR A 144 -4.70 -3.26 14.83
C TYR A 144 -6.00 -3.74 15.49
N ASN A 145 -6.12 -3.53 16.80
CA ASN A 145 -7.36 -3.76 17.53
C ASN A 145 -8.18 -2.45 17.57
N ARG A 146 -9.36 -2.49 16.97
CA ARG A 146 -10.28 -1.35 16.86
C ARG A 146 -10.92 -0.93 18.19
N GLU A 147 -11.12 -1.87 19.09
CA GLU A 147 -11.80 -1.65 20.38
C GLU A 147 -10.87 -0.95 21.35
N THR A 148 -9.63 -1.43 21.43
CA THR A 148 -8.59 -0.85 22.29
C THR A 148 -7.82 0.28 21.60
N ARG A 149 -8.06 0.53 20.31
CA ARG A 149 -7.34 1.48 19.47
C ARG A 149 -5.82 1.33 19.60
N SER A 150 -5.34 0.10 19.54
CA SER A 150 -3.92 -0.20 19.76
C SER A 150 -3.42 -1.28 18.81
N TRP A 151 -2.11 -1.27 18.59
CA TRP A 151 -1.44 -2.30 17.80
C TRP A 151 -0.87 -3.36 18.75
N THR A 152 -1.21 -4.62 18.49
CA THR A 152 -0.69 -5.76 19.26
C THR A 152 0.13 -6.66 18.35
N ARG A 153 1.20 -7.23 18.90
CA ARG A 153 1.99 -8.23 18.18
C ARG A 153 1.11 -9.44 17.89
N PHE A 154 1.15 -9.90 16.64
CA PHE A 154 0.30 -10.98 16.16
C PHE A 154 1.12 -12.23 15.80
N ILE A 155 2.13 -12.07 14.94
CA ILE A 155 3.02 -13.17 14.54
C ILE A 155 4.47 -12.77 14.79
N ASP A 156 5.24 -13.69 15.36
CA ASP A 156 6.70 -13.67 15.29
C ASP A 156 7.23 -15.04 14.93
N THR A 157 8.02 -15.04 13.88
CA THR A 157 8.52 -16.23 13.25
C THR A 157 9.89 -16.61 13.80
N ARG A 158 10.53 -15.71 14.57
CA ARG A 158 11.89 -15.81 15.12
C ARG A 158 13.00 -16.02 14.08
N HIS A 159 12.65 -16.36 12.83
CA HIS A 159 13.54 -16.54 11.69
C HIS A 159 13.73 -15.21 10.96
N HIS A 160 14.44 -14.28 11.62
CA HIS A 160 14.90 -13.07 10.96
C HIS A 160 15.87 -13.42 9.83
N LEU A 161 15.63 -12.84 8.65
CA LEU A 161 16.47 -13.10 7.49
C LEU A 161 17.71 -12.20 7.46
N GLY A 162 17.74 -11.15 8.29
CA GLY A 162 18.84 -10.22 8.44
C GLY A 162 18.38 -8.75 8.42
N SER A 163 19.33 -7.82 8.59
CA SER A 163 19.07 -6.38 8.69
C SER A 163 19.34 -5.60 7.39
N SER A 164 19.77 -6.29 6.33
CA SER A 164 20.10 -5.71 5.03
C SER A 164 18.88 -5.05 4.37
N ARG A 165 19.09 -3.92 3.68
CA ARG A 165 18.04 -3.26 2.86
C ARG A 165 17.48 -4.17 1.78
N ALA A 166 18.25 -5.14 1.29
CA ALA A 166 17.79 -6.12 0.31
C ALA A 166 16.71 -7.06 0.88
N LEU A 167 16.66 -7.22 2.20
CA LEU A 167 15.69 -8.09 2.88
C LEU A 167 14.52 -7.31 3.48
N GLU A 168 14.47 -6.00 3.29
CA GLU A 168 13.35 -5.19 3.75
C GLU A 168 12.06 -5.57 3.02
N ALA A 169 10.98 -5.73 3.78
CA ALA A 169 9.65 -5.99 3.28
C ALA A 169 9.18 -4.76 2.51
N ALA A 170 9.00 -4.92 1.21
CA ALA A 170 8.56 -3.87 0.30
C ALA A 170 7.03 -3.79 0.26
N ALA A 171 6.36 -4.93 0.28
CA ALA A 171 4.91 -5.00 0.15
C ALA A 171 4.33 -6.23 0.85
N PHE A 172 3.10 -6.06 1.33
CA PHE A 172 2.21 -7.14 1.73
C PHE A 172 1.13 -7.29 0.68
N VAL A 173 0.87 -8.52 0.24
CA VAL A 173 -0.11 -8.84 -0.80
C VAL A 173 -0.92 -10.06 -0.37
N SER A 174 -2.23 -10.05 -0.59
CA SER A 174 -3.05 -11.25 -0.43
C SER A 174 -3.00 -12.10 -1.70
N LEU A 175 -2.74 -13.40 -1.55
CA LEU A 175 -2.77 -14.36 -2.65
C LEU A 175 -3.42 -15.65 -2.15
N ASN A 176 -4.53 -16.05 -2.77
CA ASN A 176 -5.27 -17.28 -2.46
C ASN A 176 -5.58 -17.45 -0.96
N GLY A 177 -6.04 -16.38 -0.30
CA GLY A 177 -6.36 -16.42 1.13
C GLY A 177 -5.15 -16.53 2.06
N LYS A 178 -3.93 -16.30 1.55
CA LYS A 178 -2.71 -16.23 2.35
C LYS A 178 -2.08 -14.84 2.24
N LEU A 179 -1.34 -14.45 3.28
CA LEU A 179 -0.55 -13.22 3.25
C LEU A 179 0.82 -13.51 2.65
N CYS A 180 1.19 -12.76 1.62
CA CYS A 180 2.52 -12.80 1.01
C CYS A 180 3.32 -11.56 1.42
N ILE A 181 4.56 -11.79 1.87
CA ILE A 181 5.55 -10.75 2.12
C ILE A 181 6.51 -10.74 0.94
N ILE A 182 6.57 -9.62 0.24
CA ILE A 182 7.51 -9.38 -0.86
C ILE A 182 8.62 -8.48 -0.33
N ARG A 183 9.87 -8.88 -0.56
CA ARG A 183 11.07 -8.12 -0.15
C ARG A 183 11.77 -7.48 -1.32
N ASN A 184 12.66 -6.53 -1.04
CA ASN A 184 13.44 -5.80 -2.05
C ASN A 184 14.32 -6.74 -2.92
N ASN A 185 14.77 -7.88 -2.41
CA ASN A 185 15.50 -8.89 -3.17
C ASN A 185 14.58 -9.84 -3.98
N MET A 186 13.29 -9.51 -4.09
CA MET A 186 12.26 -10.32 -4.76
C MET A 186 11.98 -11.68 -4.09
N SER A 187 12.52 -11.94 -2.90
CA SER A 187 12.09 -13.12 -2.14
C SER A 187 10.65 -12.92 -1.66
N ILE A 188 9.88 -14.01 -1.71
CA ILE A 188 8.49 -14.05 -1.28
C ILE A 188 8.35 -15.08 -0.18
N THR A 189 7.70 -14.67 0.90
CA THR A 189 7.28 -15.55 1.98
C THR A 189 5.77 -15.58 2.03
N VAL A 190 5.19 -16.77 2.09
CA VAL A 190 3.75 -16.96 2.26
C VAL A 190 3.45 -17.35 3.70
N ILE A 191 2.47 -16.69 4.32
CA ILE A 191 2.03 -16.91 5.69
C ILE A 191 0.53 -17.22 5.66
N ASN A 192 0.15 -18.32 6.30
CA ASN A 192 -1.26 -18.60 6.56
C ASN A 192 -1.69 -17.90 7.86
N ILE A 193 -2.67 -17.00 7.77
CA ILE A 193 -3.17 -16.21 8.92
C ILE A 193 -4.56 -16.70 9.38
N SER A 194 -5.09 -17.74 8.73
CA SER A 194 -6.47 -18.21 8.92
C SER A 194 -6.71 -18.89 10.27
N ASP A 195 -5.66 -19.28 11.00
CA ASP A 195 -5.77 -19.98 12.28
C ASP A 195 -4.84 -19.37 13.35
N PRO A 196 -5.32 -18.42 14.16
CA PRO A 196 -4.49 -17.73 15.15
C PRO A 196 -4.14 -18.58 16.38
N ILE A 197 -4.76 -19.76 16.57
CA ILE A 197 -4.64 -20.58 17.79
C ILE A 197 -3.42 -21.53 17.74
N THR A 198 -2.92 -21.88 16.56
CA THR A 198 -1.72 -22.74 16.39
C THR A 198 -0.39 -21.98 16.38
N VAL A 199 -0.32 -20.77 16.95
CA VAL A 199 0.94 -20.00 17.06
C VAL A 199 1.73 -20.38 18.32
N THR A 200 1.15 -21.17 19.22
CA THR A 200 1.87 -21.86 20.30
C THR A 200 2.04 -23.33 19.93
N GLU A 201 3.27 -23.72 19.62
CA GLU A 201 3.79 -25.11 19.61
C GLU A 201 3.56 -26.07 18.42
N VAL A 202 3.28 -25.62 17.19
CA VAL A 202 3.33 -26.55 16.04
C VAL A 202 4.25 -26.06 14.93
N ASP A 203 5.47 -26.60 14.96
CA ASP A 203 6.41 -26.83 13.85
C ASP A 203 6.41 -25.77 12.73
N SER A 204 7.28 -24.78 12.90
CA SER A 204 7.54 -23.65 11.98
C SER A 204 7.99 -24.07 10.57
N ALA A 205 8.10 -25.36 10.26
CA ALA A 205 8.36 -25.88 8.93
C ALA A 205 7.12 -25.97 8.03
N ARG A 206 5.91 -26.17 8.59
CA ARG A 206 4.67 -26.39 7.78
C ARG A 206 3.96 -25.11 7.34
N MET A 207 4.26 -23.98 7.96
CA MET A 207 3.62 -22.69 7.68
C MET A 207 4.33 -21.87 6.58
N TRP A 208 5.42 -22.39 6.01
CA TRP A 208 6.40 -21.63 5.23
C TRP A 208 6.73 -22.32 3.91
N GLU A 209 6.09 -21.88 2.83
CA GLU A 209 6.61 -22.15 1.49
C GLU A 209 7.43 -20.94 1.05
N ALA A 210 8.75 -21.02 1.23
CA ALA A 210 9.67 -20.09 0.61
C ALA A 210 9.76 -20.43 -0.89
N PHE A 211 9.08 -19.68 -1.75
CA PHE A 211 9.25 -19.77 -3.20
C PHE A 211 10.56 -19.09 -3.61
N ALA A 212 11.69 -19.63 -3.16
CA ALA A 212 13.00 -19.29 -3.66
C ALA A 212 13.72 -20.57 -4.11
N ARG A 213 13.89 -20.70 -5.42
CA ARG A 213 14.62 -21.74 -6.18
C ARG A 213 13.89 -23.09 -6.42
N LYS A 214 13.05 -23.11 -7.46
CA LYS A 214 13.11 -24.13 -8.53
C LYS A 214 12.88 -23.42 -9.88
N GLY A 215 13.72 -23.75 -10.86
CA GLY A 215 14.11 -22.89 -11.99
C GLY A 215 13.05 -22.53 -13.06
N GLN A 216 11.75 -22.60 -12.77
CA GLN A 216 10.71 -22.34 -13.77
C GLN A 216 9.91 -21.04 -13.59
N HIS A 217 9.91 -20.42 -12.40
CA HIS A 217 9.12 -19.19 -12.15
C HIS A 217 9.89 -17.86 -12.31
N ARG A 218 11.22 -17.91 -12.49
CA ARG A 218 12.02 -16.70 -12.78
C ARG A 218 11.56 -16.03 -14.07
N SER A 219 11.19 -16.81 -15.09
CA SER A 219 10.72 -16.25 -16.36
C SER A 219 9.37 -15.57 -16.21
N PHE A 220 8.43 -16.11 -15.44
CA PHE A 220 7.08 -15.53 -15.36
C PHE A 220 7.07 -14.16 -14.69
N MET A 221 7.70 -14.01 -13.52
CA MET A 221 7.71 -12.72 -12.82
C MET A 221 8.66 -11.70 -13.47
N ALA A 222 9.84 -12.14 -13.94
CA ALA A 222 10.71 -11.23 -14.70
C ALA A 222 10.07 -10.81 -16.03
N ASN A 223 9.35 -11.70 -16.71
CA ASN A 223 8.62 -11.36 -17.93
C ASN A 223 7.43 -10.45 -17.61
N LEU A 224 6.62 -10.75 -16.59
CA LEU A 224 5.50 -9.90 -16.18
C LEU A 224 5.98 -8.48 -15.85
N TRP A 225 7.05 -8.34 -15.06
CA TRP A 225 7.60 -7.03 -14.73
C TRP A 225 8.32 -6.36 -15.91
N SER A 226 9.02 -7.09 -16.77
CA SER A 226 9.61 -6.53 -18.00
C SER A 226 8.56 -6.11 -19.05
N THR A 227 7.40 -6.75 -19.01
CA THR A 227 6.24 -6.44 -19.86
C THR A 227 5.51 -5.21 -19.32
N ILE A 228 5.37 -5.11 -18.00
CA ILE A 228 4.83 -3.94 -17.31
C ILE A 228 5.78 -2.74 -17.46
N THR A 229 7.10 -2.88 -17.40
CA THR A 229 8.00 -1.72 -17.50
C THR A 229 8.13 -1.14 -18.90
N GLY A 230 7.68 -1.84 -19.95
CA GLY A 230 7.67 -1.36 -21.33
C GLY A 230 9.06 -0.98 -21.85
N ARG A 231 9.66 -1.82 -22.71
CA ARG A 231 10.89 -1.44 -23.41
C ARG A 231 10.66 -0.12 -24.16
N ASN A 232 11.34 0.96 -23.75
CA ASN A 232 11.40 2.31 -24.35
C ASN A 232 10.52 3.45 -23.78
N LEU A 233 9.94 3.35 -22.59
CA LEU A 233 9.33 4.53 -21.95
C LEU A 233 10.32 5.25 -21.00
N LYS A 234 10.77 6.45 -21.39
CA LYS A 234 11.42 7.43 -20.47
C LYS A 234 10.39 8.03 -19.49
N THR A 235 9.68 7.19 -18.75
CA THR A 235 8.74 7.63 -17.73
C THR A 235 8.90 6.76 -16.49
N ASP A 236 9.34 7.37 -15.40
CA ASP A 236 9.37 6.70 -14.10
C ASP A 236 7.92 6.50 -13.63
N ILE A 237 7.53 5.24 -13.45
CA ILE A 237 6.23 4.89 -12.84
C ILE A 237 6.35 5.22 -11.35
N MET A 238 5.82 6.37 -10.95
CA MET A 238 5.90 6.85 -9.57
C MET A 238 5.00 6.06 -8.61
N HIS A 239 3.93 5.45 -9.11
CA HIS A 239 2.96 4.67 -8.32
C HIS A 239 2.10 3.76 -9.20
N CYS A 240 1.69 2.58 -8.70
CA CYS A 240 0.86 1.61 -9.42
C CYS A 240 -0.24 1.05 -8.51
N GLN A 241 -1.47 0.97 -9.01
CA GLN A 241 -2.60 0.30 -8.34
C GLN A 241 -3.45 -0.48 -9.33
N VAL A 242 -4.05 -1.56 -8.84
CA VAL A 242 -4.90 -2.44 -9.64
C VAL A 242 -6.36 -2.04 -9.44
N LEU A 243 -7.04 -1.71 -10.53
CA LEU A 243 -8.48 -1.54 -10.60
C LEU A 243 -9.11 -2.82 -11.17
N GLN A 244 -10.20 -3.29 -10.59
CA GLN A 244 -11.00 -4.38 -11.16
C GLN A 244 -12.10 -3.77 -12.02
N VAL A 245 -11.89 -3.73 -13.34
CA VAL A 245 -12.92 -3.30 -14.31
C VAL A 245 -13.81 -4.48 -14.68
#